data_AF-A0A067SRR6-F1
#
_entry.id   AF-A0A067SRR6-F1
#
_cell.length_a   1.000
_cell.length_b   1.000
_cell.length_c   1.000
_cell.angle_alpha   90.00
_cell.angle_beta   90.00
_cell.angle_gamma   90.00
#
_symmetry.space_group_name_H-M   'P 1'
#
loop_
_entity.id
_entity.type
_entity.pdbx_description
1 polymer ?
#
loop_
_entity_poly.entity_id
_entity_poly.type
_entity_poly.pdbx_seq_one_letter_code
_entity_poly.pdbx_strand_id
1 'polypeptide(L)'
;MKQPSLNSHLWILSQLLSVGGLNRNALYLPLIRYTTTMCCSKVVRRLKHSLSRASIESLNKVKDFPFNPKVFENEEGKSTGINSDRAFLELFVESTKATPSMLTHPIPNITNVLDTLPPNGEPFQLYTQETYMEFHTVLLRLLQLYEEVLNVISKKTKESHSDISGLLSSAVLYGKTLSILGRSSALQMHLKTIEAFLVDRRFAAMATAMPDPTFAKKEGEDAQCNKEPTERDEELEATHLFVKPDGTRATTWMTYRDWLQLMVAHFHEAHVLFCNITSQNFPHTSPTITILVTPAVVDTSSLLWTELLADPKVFPARDLYDFSYRHSNQDILTFLTSALASISTAETHRGWGDNARSLWDEGQQASKALFFTNQLEGISDYAESAKTVNSLLTKWDEASKEDRDKLAVDITNQIQLLVKATSDKHDSVLLPLNLSANFNGTLHCEACLSSLLDKRTRDVMAKDDQYQEILKATEGFGRVIGVSKCCCPICQHFLSLLSNNDEPFIVQGFHNTVSACTLPIWAPADIVDSMNQTFGRLLRSELVKLMETFQFKDQTQSMGLRRLSIDVGIISQDFEDSYFDI
;
A
#
# COMPACT_ATOMS: atom_id res chain seq x y z
N MET A 1 23.29 6.27 15.33
CA MET A 1 22.74 7.60 15.04
C MET A 1 21.31 7.64 15.56
N LYS A 2 21.08 8.44 16.60
CA LYS A 2 19.73 8.63 17.16
C LYS A 2 18.90 9.42 16.15
N GLN A 3 17.69 8.98 15.85
CA GLN A 3 16.76 9.77 15.03
C GLN A 3 16.58 11.14 15.69
N PRO A 4 16.80 12.26 14.97
CA PRO A 4 16.62 13.58 15.56
C PRO A 4 15.15 13.74 16.00
N SER A 5 14.92 14.53 17.05
CA SER A 5 13.56 14.99 17.35
C SER A 5 13.03 15.84 16.19
N LEU A 6 11.71 16.00 16.09
CA LEU A 6 11.10 16.84 15.05
C LEU A 6 11.72 18.24 15.02
N ASN A 7 11.86 18.89 16.18
CA ASN A 7 12.46 20.22 16.28
C ASN A 7 13.91 20.25 15.77
N SER A 8 14.73 19.24 16.12
CA SER A 8 16.09 19.13 15.62
C SER A 8 16.13 18.87 14.11
N HIS A 9 15.22 18.04 13.59
CA HIS A 9 15.11 17.76 12.15
C HIS A 9 14.80 19.03 11.36
N LEU A 10 13.77 19.79 11.77
CA LEU A 10 13.37 21.02 11.11
C LEU A 10 14.44 22.11 11.24
N TRP A 11 15.10 22.21 12.39
CA TRP A 11 16.23 23.13 12.55
C TRP A 11 17.37 22.78 11.58
N ILE A 12 17.80 21.52 11.48
CA ILE A 12 18.85 21.11 10.53
C ILE A 12 18.45 21.45 9.09
N LEU A 13 17.21 21.13 8.68
CA LEU A 13 16.72 21.47 7.35
C LEU A 13 16.73 22.99 7.11
N SER A 14 16.29 23.79 8.07
CA SER A 14 16.33 25.26 7.95
C SER A 14 17.75 25.78 7.71
N GLN A 15 18.76 25.18 8.37
CA GLN A 15 20.17 25.55 8.19
C GLN A 15 20.70 25.12 6.83
N LEU A 16 20.40 23.89 6.40
CA LEU A 16 20.82 23.36 5.11
C LEU A 16 20.21 24.10 3.92
N LEU A 17 19.03 24.70 4.11
CA LEU A 17 18.30 25.44 3.07
C LEU A 17 18.54 26.96 3.14
N SER A 18 19.26 27.47 4.15
CA SER A 18 19.58 28.89 4.28
C SER A 18 20.74 29.26 3.35
N VAL A 19 20.48 30.09 2.33
CA VAL A 19 21.42 30.41 1.23
C VAL A 19 22.42 31.52 1.60
N GLY A 20 22.70 31.73 2.90
CA GLY A 20 23.49 32.88 3.38
C GLY A 20 24.93 32.92 2.83
N GLY A 21 25.16 33.64 1.73
CA GLY A 21 26.47 34.10 1.24
C GLY A 21 27.45 33.03 0.73
N LEU A 22 27.10 31.74 0.79
CA LEU A 22 27.96 30.64 0.37
C LEU A 22 27.78 30.28 -1.12
N ASN A 23 28.82 29.71 -1.72
CA ASN A 23 28.75 29.10 -3.05
C ASN A 23 27.59 28.11 -3.08
N ARG A 24 26.59 28.35 -3.95
CA ARG A 24 25.34 27.58 -4.02
C ARG A 24 25.59 26.07 -4.08
N ASN A 25 26.62 25.63 -4.77
CA ASN A 25 26.97 24.21 -4.89
C ASN A 25 27.43 23.56 -3.57
N ALA A 26 27.89 24.35 -2.60
CA ALA A 26 28.34 23.85 -1.30
C ALA A 26 27.18 23.36 -0.40
N LEU A 27 25.94 23.78 -0.68
CA LEU A 27 24.76 23.41 0.14
C LEU A 27 24.10 22.11 -0.32
N TYR A 28 24.18 21.79 -1.62
CA TYR A 28 23.53 20.60 -2.17
C TYR A 28 24.07 19.30 -1.58
N LEU A 29 25.39 19.17 -1.45
CA LEU A 29 26.02 17.95 -0.96
C LEU A 29 25.68 17.65 0.52
N PRO A 30 25.74 18.63 1.46
CA PRO A 30 25.21 18.46 2.81
C PRO A 30 23.73 18.06 2.85
N LEU A 31 22.88 18.72 2.05
CA LEU A 31 21.46 18.41 1.98
C LEU A 31 21.22 16.96 1.55
N ILE A 32 21.84 16.51 0.46
CA ILE A 32 21.62 15.14 -0.01
C ILE A 32 22.20 14.09 0.92
N ARG A 33 23.34 14.35 1.58
CA ARG A 33 23.89 13.46 2.61
C ARG A 33 22.93 13.34 3.80
N TYR A 34 22.36 14.47 4.24
CA TYR A 34 21.36 14.48 5.30
C TYR A 34 20.12 13.66 4.90
N THR A 35 19.54 13.95 3.74
CA THR A 35 18.38 13.22 3.19
C THR A 35 18.66 11.72 3.06
N THR A 36 19.81 11.34 2.50
CA THR A 36 20.23 9.93 2.37
C THR A 36 20.29 9.25 3.73
N THR A 37 20.83 9.94 4.74
CA THR A 37 20.95 9.39 6.10
C THR A 37 19.58 9.20 6.75
N MET A 38 18.71 10.22 6.67
CA MET A 38 17.38 10.18 7.30
C MET A 38 16.43 9.20 6.60
N CYS A 39 16.55 9.03 5.28
CA CYS A 39 15.69 8.15 4.49
C CYS A 39 16.26 6.73 4.31
N CYS A 40 17.48 6.44 4.79
CA CYS A 40 18.16 5.17 4.54
C CYS A 40 17.31 3.94 4.95
N SER A 41 16.68 3.99 6.13
CA SER A 41 15.83 2.88 6.61
C SER A 41 14.63 2.65 5.70
N LYS A 42 13.95 3.74 5.28
CA LYS A 42 12.81 3.71 4.35
C LYS A 42 13.21 3.11 3.01
N VAL A 43 14.33 3.55 2.42
CA VAL A 43 14.82 3.03 1.14
C VAL A 43 15.27 1.57 1.23
N VAL A 44 15.96 1.18 2.31
CA VAL A 44 16.34 -0.24 2.53
C VAL A 44 15.12 -1.13 2.67
N ARG A 45 14.09 -0.68 3.41
CA ARG A 45 12.83 -1.40 3.53
C ARG A 45 12.17 -1.59 2.16
N ARG A 46 12.12 -0.54 1.34
CA ARG A 46 11.61 -0.60 -0.03
C ARG A 46 12.35 -1.58 -0.91
N LEU A 47 13.68 -1.55 -0.92
CA LEU A 47 14.49 -2.47 -1.71
C LEU A 47 14.33 -3.93 -1.27
N LYS A 48 14.06 -4.16 0.02
CA LYS A 48 13.78 -5.49 0.58
C LYS A 48 12.34 -5.95 0.45
N HIS A 49 11.42 -5.05 0.08
CA HIS A 49 10.03 -5.40 -0.12
C HIS A 49 9.88 -6.47 -1.21
N SER A 50 8.91 -7.38 -1.07
CA SER A 50 8.71 -8.50 -1.99
C SER A 50 8.54 -8.06 -3.45
N LEU A 51 7.84 -6.94 -3.68
CA LEU A 51 7.68 -6.33 -5.00
C LEU A 51 9.02 -5.87 -5.61
N SER A 52 9.84 -5.13 -4.85
CA SER A 52 11.16 -4.69 -5.31
C SER A 52 12.11 -5.86 -5.56
N ARG A 53 12.07 -6.89 -4.69
CA ARG A 53 12.85 -8.12 -4.90
C ARG A 53 12.46 -8.83 -6.18
N ALA A 54 11.16 -8.96 -6.44
CA ALA A 54 10.68 -9.54 -7.68
C ALA A 54 11.13 -8.75 -8.91
N SER A 55 11.11 -7.40 -8.87
CA SER A 55 11.62 -6.57 -9.96
C SER A 55 13.12 -6.74 -10.17
N ILE A 56 13.92 -6.73 -9.10
CA ILE A 56 15.38 -6.95 -9.17
C ILE A 56 15.70 -8.35 -9.70
N GLU A 57 15.03 -9.40 -9.20
CA GLU A 57 15.19 -10.78 -9.67
C GLU A 57 14.81 -10.92 -11.14
N SER A 58 13.71 -10.29 -11.55
CA SER A 58 13.27 -10.29 -12.95
C SER A 58 14.30 -9.63 -13.85
N LEU A 59 14.87 -8.48 -13.47
CA LEU A 59 15.94 -7.82 -14.23
C LEU A 59 17.18 -8.72 -14.32
N ASN A 60 17.59 -9.36 -13.21
CA ASN A 60 18.73 -10.28 -13.18
C ASN A 60 18.55 -11.56 -14.02
N LYS A 61 17.30 -11.96 -14.28
CA LYS A 61 16.98 -13.11 -15.14
C LYS A 61 17.06 -12.77 -16.63
N VAL A 62 16.97 -11.50 -17.00
CA VAL A 62 17.12 -11.07 -18.38
C VAL A 62 18.57 -11.28 -18.81
N LYS A 63 18.78 -12.24 -19.71
CA LYS A 63 20.07 -12.56 -20.32
C LYS A 63 19.85 -12.70 -21.82
N ASP A 64 20.84 -12.32 -22.61
CA ASP A 64 20.88 -12.57 -24.06
C ASP A 64 19.61 -12.13 -24.82
N PHE A 65 19.23 -10.85 -24.68
CA PHE A 65 18.08 -10.27 -25.40
C PHE A 65 18.55 -9.51 -26.66
N PRO A 66 17.78 -9.50 -27.76
CA PRO A 66 18.16 -8.76 -28.95
C PRO A 66 17.90 -7.25 -28.78
N PHE A 67 18.77 -6.44 -29.35
CA PHE A 67 18.51 -5.01 -29.54
C PHE A 67 17.34 -4.82 -30.51
N ASN A 68 16.43 -3.88 -30.19
CA ASN A 68 15.26 -3.61 -31.03
C ASN A 68 15.26 -2.16 -31.55
N PRO A 69 15.69 -1.91 -32.81
CA PRO A 69 15.76 -0.57 -33.38
C PRO A 69 14.37 0.10 -33.54
N LYS A 70 13.27 -0.66 -33.53
CA LYS A 70 11.91 -0.10 -33.67
C LYS A 70 11.44 0.66 -32.43
N VAL A 71 12.06 0.41 -31.27
CA VAL A 71 11.75 1.14 -30.03
C VAL A 71 12.13 2.62 -30.16
N PHE A 72 13.08 2.94 -31.04
CA PHE A 72 13.67 4.26 -31.21
C PHE A 72 12.83 5.19 -32.08
N GLU A 73 12.21 4.67 -33.13
CA GLU A 73 11.39 5.43 -34.08
C GLU A 73 10.22 6.16 -33.38
N ASN A 74 9.81 5.70 -32.19
CA ASN A 74 8.69 6.23 -31.43
C ASN A 74 9.08 7.25 -30.34
N GLU A 75 10.37 7.54 -30.12
CA GLU A 75 10.85 8.40 -29.01
C GLU A 75 11.69 9.61 -29.46
N GLU A 76 11.82 9.85 -30.77
CA GLU A 76 12.51 11.04 -31.29
C GLU A 76 11.85 12.33 -30.78
N GLY A 77 12.62 13.17 -30.06
CA GLY A 77 12.22 14.54 -29.72
C GLY A 77 12.20 14.93 -28.24
N LYS A 78 12.43 14.01 -27.28
CA LYS A 78 12.46 14.38 -25.84
C LYS A 78 13.86 14.81 -25.38
N SER A 79 14.17 16.10 -25.51
CA SER A 79 15.47 16.69 -25.12
C SER A 79 15.86 16.45 -23.64
N THR A 80 14.89 16.31 -22.74
CA THR A 80 15.14 16.10 -21.30
C THR A 80 15.79 14.75 -20.99
N GLY A 81 15.47 13.70 -21.74
CA GLY A 81 16.06 12.38 -21.56
C GLY A 81 17.54 12.34 -21.96
N ILE A 82 17.89 13.01 -23.06
CA ILE A 82 19.25 13.08 -23.59
C ILE A 82 20.17 13.84 -22.62
N ASN A 83 19.69 14.92 -22.00
CA ASN A 83 20.46 15.63 -20.97
C ASN A 83 20.75 14.75 -19.75
N SER A 84 19.83 13.85 -19.41
CA SER A 84 20.04 12.88 -18.31
C SER A 84 21.04 11.79 -18.73
N ASP A 85 20.99 11.30 -19.97
CA ASP A 85 21.99 10.36 -20.51
C ASP A 85 23.40 10.99 -20.47
N ARG A 86 23.52 12.27 -20.82
CA ARG A 86 24.79 13.02 -20.77
C ARG A 86 25.31 13.15 -19.35
N ALA A 87 24.46 13.60 -18.44
CA ALA A 87 24.81 13.74 -17.03
C ALA A 87 25.20 12.40 -16.39
N PHE A 88 24.65 11.28 -16.87
CA PHE A 88 25.07 9.95 -16.45
C PHE A 88 26.48 9.62 -16.91
N LEU A 89 26.81 9.87 -18.19
CA LEU A 89 28.15 9.66 -18.73
C LEU A 89 29.19 10.51 -17.99
N GLU A 90 28.93 11.81 -17.81
CA GLU A 90 29.83 12.73 -17.12
C GLU A 90 29.97 12.39 -15.62
N LEU A 91 28.89 12.05 -14.92
CA LEU A 91 28.98 11.78 -13.48
C LEU A 91 29.58 10.41 -13.17
N PHE A 92 29.01 9.35 -13.76
CA PHE A 92 29.32 7.98 -13.35
C PHE A 92 30.47 7.40 -14.14
N VAL A 93 30.46 7.52 -15.48
CA VAL A 93 31.48 6.88 -16.31
C VAL A 93 32.85 7.53 -16.06
N GLU A 94 32.90 8.86 -15.90
CA GLU A 94 34.13 9.55 -15.48
C GLU A 94 34.63 9.08 -14.10
N SER A 95 33.72 8.91 -13.12
CA SER A 95 34.07 8.37 -11.80
C SER A 95 34.62 6.94 -11.89
N THR A 96 34.09 6.10 -12.78
CA THR A 96 34.59 4.74 -12.99
C THR A 96 35.94 4.70 -13.70
N LYS A 97 36.25 5.67 -14.59
CA LYS A 97 37.60 5.83 -15.16
C LYS A 97 38.62 6.14 -14.06
N ALA A 98 38.26 7.00 -13.10
CA ALA A 98 39.11 7.32 -11.97
C ALA A 98 39.24 6.16 -10.96
N THR A 99 38.19 5.35 -10.81
CA THR A 99 38.15 4.21 -9.89
C THR A 99 37.63 2.94 -10.57
N PRO A 100 38.47 2.23 -11.35
CA PRO A 100 38.05 1.07 -12.14
C PRO A 100 37.42 -0.07 -11.33
N SER A 101 37.75 -0.18 -10.03
CA SER A 101 37.21 -1.21 -9.14
C SER A 101 35.71 -1.09 -8.85
N MET A 102 35.06 0.02 -9.23
CA MET A 102 33.62 0.19 -9.10
C MET A 102 32.83 -0.80 -9.97
N LEU A 103 33.36 -1.14 -11.15
CA LEU A 103 32.76 -2.08 -12.09
C LEU A 103 33.56 -3.38 -12.14
N THR A 104 32.86 -4.51 -12.07
CA THR A 104 33.48 -5.83 -12.22
C THR A 104 33.74 -6.21 -13.66
N HIS A 105 33.00 -5.59 -14.60
CA HIS A 105 33.10 -5.83 -16.03
C HIS A 105 33.48 -4.53 -16.75
N PRO A 106 34.39 -4.58 -17.73
CA PRO A 106 34.72 -3.42 -18.53
C PRO A 106 33.52 -2.99 -19.39
N ILE A 107 33.38 -1.68 -19.60
CA ILE A 107 32.33 -1.06 -20.42
C ILE A 107 32.92 -0.23 -21.56
N PRO A 108 33.74 -0.85 -22.45
CA PRO A 108 34.50 -0.12 -23.46
C PRO A 108 33.63 0.68 -24.42
N ASN A 109 32.44 0.19 -24.80
CA ASN A 109 31.59 0.89 -25.76
C ASN A 109 30.95 2.13 -25.13
N ILE A 110 30.44 2.05 -23.90
CA ILE A 110 29.92 3.22 -23.16
C ILE A 110 31.04 4.23 -22.89
N THR A 111 32.23 3.73 -22.56
CA THR A 111 33.43 4.57 -22.36
C THR A 111 33.76 5.35 -23.63
N ASN A 112 33.71 4.69 -24.80
CA ASN A 112 33.91 5.32 -26.09
C ASN A 112 32.83 6.37 -26.40
N VAL A 113 31.56 6.16 -26.01
CA VAL A 113 30.52 7.19 -26.14
C VAL A 113 30.86 8.44 -25.30
N LEU A 114 31.39 8.29 -24.09
CA LEU A 114 31.87 9.43 -23.29
C LEU A 114 33.05 10.14 -23.97
N ASP A 115 34.01 9.39 -24.52
CA ASP A 115 35.20 9.97 -25.19
C ASP A 115 34.88 10.68 -26.51
N THR A 116 33.77 10.31 -27.15
CA THR A 116 33.28 10.89 -28.42
C THR A 116 32.05 11.76 -28.22
N LEU A 117 31.74 12.12 -26.98
CA LEU A 117 30.53 12.85 -26.61
C LEU A 117 30.52 14.23 -27.30
N PRO A 118 29.50 14.57 -28.12
CA PRO A 118 29.49 15.82 -28.84
C PRO A 118 29.25 17.01 -27.89
N PRO A 119 29.48 18.26 -28.32
CA PRO A 119 29.19 19.45 -27.53
C PRO A 119 27.77 19.50 -26.94
N ASN A 120 27.61 20.28 -25.87
CA ASN A 120 26.30 20.45 -25.22
C ASN A 120 25.24 20.96 -26.21
N GLY A 121 24.09 20.28 -26.26
CA GLY A 121 22.98 20.60 -27.16
C GLY A 121 22.98 19.80 -28.46
N GLU A 122 24.07 19.13 -28.82
CA GLU A 122 24.08 18.22 -29.95
C GLU A 122 23.48 16.85 -29.58
N PRO A 123 22.69 16.24 -30.48
CA PRO A 123 22.08 14.95 -30.24
C PRO A 123 23.14 13.86 -30.19
N PHE A 124 23.00 12.94 -29.25
CA PHE A 124 23.77 11.70 -29.18
C PHE A 124 22.89 10.62 -28.57
N GLN A 125 23.38 9.38 -28.60
CA GLN A 125 22.63 8.23 -28.13
C GLN A 125 23.50 7.34 -27.24
N LEU A 126 23.05 7.14 -26.00
CA LEU A 126 23.72 6.26 -25.05
C LEU A 126 23.34 4.79 -25.24
N TYR A 127 22.12 4.49 -25.73
CA TYR A 127 21.62 3.13 -25.89
C TYR A 127 21.57 2.75 -27.38
N THR A 128 22.57 2.00 -27.82
CA THR A 128 22.83 1.59 -29.21
C THR A 128 23.05 0.08 -29.30
N GLN A 129 23.20 -0.45 -30.52
CA GLN A 129 23.50 -1.86 -30.77
C GLN A 129 24.79 -2.33 -30.07
N GLU A 130 25.75 -1.43 -29.86
CA GLU A 130 27.05 -1.71 -29.24
C GLU A 130 27.01 -1.57 -27.71
N THR A 131 26.13 -0.72 -27.18
CA THR A 131 26.13 -0.32 -25.75
C THR A 131 25.02 -0.97 -24.94
N TYR A 132 24.00 -1.57 -25.56
CA TYR A 132 22.79 -2.01 -24.84
C TYR A 132 23.03 -3.08 -23.76
N MET A 133 23.96 -4.01 -23.99
CA MET A 133 24.33 -5.05 -23.00
C MET A 133 25.20 -4.48 -21.88
N GLU A 134 26.13 -3.58 -22.21
CA GLU A 134 26.92 -2.85 -21.21
C GLU A 134 25.99 -2.02 -20.32
N PHE A 135 25.00 -1.36 -20.91
CA PHE A 135 24.03 -0.55 -20.19
C PHE A 135 23.21 -1.39 -19.20
N HIS A 136 22.71 -2.55 -19.64
CA HIS A 136 22.01 -3.49 -18.76
C HIS A 136 22.89 -3.93 -17.59
N THR A 137 24.15 -4.28 -17.87
CA THR A 137 25.13 -4.68 -16.85
C THR A 137 25.39 -3.58 -15.84
N VAL A 138 25.55 -2.33 -16.30
CA VAL A 138 25.75 -1.16 -15.43
C VAL A 138 24.53 -0.88 -14.56
N LEU A 139 23.32 -0.98 -15.11
CA LEU A 139 22.08 -0.81 -14.35
C LEU A 139 21.98 -1.82 -13.20
N LEU A 140 22.18 -3.11 -13.48
CA LEU A 140 22.15 -4.16 -12.45
C LEU A 140 23.22 -3.91 -11.39
N ARG A 141 24.44 -3.55 -11.81
CA ARG A 141 25.55 -3.30 -10.88
C ARG A 141 25.29 -2.08 -9.99
N LEU A 142 24.73 -1.00 -10.52
CA LEU A 142 24.36 0.19 -9.75
C LEU A 142 23.29 -0.10 -8.70
N LEU A 143 22.26 -0.86 -9.07
CA LEU A 143 21.22 -1.31 -8.13
C LEU A 143 21.82 -2.11 -6.98
N GLN A 144 22.70 -3.06 -7.30
CA GLN A 144 23.40 -3.88 -6.31
C GLN A 144 24.27 -3.02 -5.38
N LEU A 145 25.13 -2.16 -5.94
CA LEU A 145 26.01 -1.30 -5.17
C LEU A 145 25.25 -0.34 -4.25
N TYR A 146 24.14 0.21 -4.73
CA TYR A 146 23.28 1.09 -3.96
C TYR A 146 22.62 0.33 -2.78
N GLU A 147 22.12 -0.88 -3.02
CA GLU A 147 21.54 -1.70 -1.97
C GLU A 147 22.58 -2.12 -0.92
N GLU A 148 23.77 -2.56 -1.35
CA GLU A 148 24.87 -2.97 -0.49
C GLU A 148 25.29 -1.81 0.44
N VAL A 149 25.53 -0.62 -0.11
CA VAL A 149 25.97 0.52 0.70
C VAL A 149 24.89 0.98 1.69
N LEU A 150 23.62 1.00 1.28
CA LEU A 150 22.51 1.35 2.17
C LEU A 150 22.32 0.33 3.29
N ASN A 151 22.51 -0.96 3.00
CA ASN A 151 22.48 -2.01 4.02
C ASN A 151 23.61 -1.83 5.05
N VAL A 152 24.81 -1.47 4.61
CA VAL A 152 25.94 -1.18 5.51
C VAL A 152 25.66 0.07 6.35
N ILE A 153 25.15 1.15 5.76
CA ILE A 153 24.76 2.36 6.50
C ILE A 153 23.68 2.02 7.54
N SER A 154 22.63 1.30 7.15
CA SER A 154 21.54 0.92 8.06
C SER A 154 22.04 0.08 9.25
N LYS A 155 23.00 -0.81 9.05
CA LYS A 155 23.65 -1.57 10.15
C LYS A 155 24.52 -0.65 11.03
N LYS A 156 25.45 0.10 10.43
CA LYS A 156 26.39 0.97 11.15
C LYS A 156 25.73 2.12 11.90
N THR A 157 24.59 2.62 11.43
CA THR A 157 23.81 3.63 12.14
C THR A 157 23.25 3.12 13.48
N LYS A 158 23.24 1.81 13.74
CA LYS A 158 22.88 1.27 15.06
C LYS A 158 24.08 1.22 16.02
N GLU A 159 25.30 1.27 15.49
CA GLU A 159 26.54 1.27 16.27
C GLU A 159 26.88 2.71 16.72
N SER A 160 27.38 2.87 17.95
CA SER A 160 27.84 4.18 18.44
C SER A 160 29.20 4.53 17.79
N HIS A 161 29.36 5.77 17.32
CA HIS A 161 30.62 6.34 16.83
C HIS A 161 31.24 5.77 15.53
N SER A 162 30.47 5.11 14.66
CA SER A 162 31.01 4.68 13.36
C SER A 162 31.17 5.86 12.37
N ASP A 163 32.36 6.01 11.78
CA ASP A 163 32.52 6.92 10.62
C ASP A 163 31.85 6.29 9.40
N ILE A 164 30.80 6.97 8.92
CA ILE A 164 30.01 6.58 7.74
C ILE A 164 30.20 7.54 6.56
N SER A 165 31.12 8.51 6.65
CA SER A 165 31.29 9.56 5.62
C SER A 165 31.62 9.00 4.24
N GLY A 166 32.51 8.00 4.18
CA GLY A 166 32.83 7.29 2.94
C GLY A 166 31.63 6.55 2.36
N LEU A 167 30.87 5.84 3.21
CA LEU A 167 29.67 5.11 2.80
C LEU A 167 28.57 6.06 2.29
N LEU A 168 28.36 7.20 2.97
CA LEU A 168 27.42 8.22 2.54
C LEU A 168 27.81 8.83 1.20
N SER A 169 29.10 9.05 0.97
CA SER A 169 29.57 9.56 -0.32
C SER A 169 29.30 8.57 -1.45
N SER A 170 29.53 7.28 -1.22
CA SER A 170 29.17 6.21 -2.18
C SER A 170 27.66 6.09 -2.39
N ALA A 171 26.86 6.12 -1.31
CA ALA A 171 25.40 6.07 -1.41
C ALA A 171 24.83 7.27 -2.18
N VAL A 172 25.40 8.47 -1.96
CA VAL A 172 25.01 9.67 -2.71
C VAL A 172 25.38 9.54 -4.18
N LEU A 173 26.58 9.05 -4.50
CA LEU A 173 27.01 8.81 -5.87
C LEU A 173 26.06 7.84 -6.58
N TYR A 174 25.85 6.64 -6.03
CA TYR A 174 25.01 5.62 -6.65
C TYR A 174 23.54 6.04 -6.75
N GLY A 175 22.98 6.62 -5.69
CA GLY A 175 21.61 7.11 -5.67
C GLY A 175 21.38 8.27 -6.66
N LYS A 176 22.33 9.21 -6.76
CA LYS A 176 22.27 10.29 -7.76
C LYS A 176 22.38 9.75 -9.18
N THR A 177 23.30 8.81 -9.43
CA THR A 177 23.44 8.16 -10.74
C THR A 177 22.15 7.43 -11.14
N LEU A 178 21.57 6.64 -10.24
CA LEU A 178 20.30 5.96 -10.48
C LEU A 178 19.15 6.95 -10.69
N SER A 179 19.12 8.08 -9.98
CA SER A 179 18.13 9.17 -10.18
C SER A 179 18.26 9.87 -11.54
N ILE A 180 19.48 9.99 -12.06
CA ILE A 180 19.72 10.48 -13.41
C ILE A 180 19.26 9.43 -14.44
N LEU A 181 19.66 8.17 -14.28
CA LEU A 181 19.24 7.06 -15.13
C LEU A 181 17.72 6.90 -15.17
N GLY A 182 17.03 7.05 -14.02
CA GLY A 182 15.58 7.00 -13.90
C GLY A 182 14.83 7.96 -14.83
N ARG A 183 15.48 9.05 -15.25
CA ARG A 183 14.93 10.09 -16.14
C ARG A 183 15.53 10.05 -17.55
N SER A 184 16.42 9.11 -17.81
CA SER A 184 17.20 9.04 -19.03
C SER A 184 16.41 8.42 -20.18
N SER A 185 16.79 8.75 -21.42
CA SER A 185 16.19 8.12 -22.60
C SER A 185 16.68 6.67 -22.72
N ALA A 186 17.97 6.44 -22.45
CA ALA A 186 18.57 5.10 -22.46
C ALA A 186 17.81 4.09 -21.59
N LEU A 187 17.43 4.46 -20.36
CA LEU A 187 16.66 3.57 -19.50
C LEU A 187 15.29 3.23 -20.10
N GLN A 188 14.57 4.21 -20.65
CA GLN A 188 13.25 3.98 -21.24
C GLN A 188 13.34 3.03 -22.43
N MET A 189 14.32 3.26 -23.32
CA MET A 189 14.58 2.40 -24.48
C MET A 189 14.99 1.00 -24.05
N HIS A 190 15.82 0.88 -23.01
CA HIS A 190 16.20 -0.39 -22.43
C HIS A 190 15.00 -1.18 -21.90
N LEU A 191 14.20 -0.58 -21.02
CA LEU A 191 13.05 -1.25 -20.39
C LEU A 191 12.00 -1.67 -21.42
N LYS A 192 11.77 -0.86 -22.47
CA LYS A 192 10.91 -1.24 -23.60
C LYS A 192 11.49 -2.42 -24.40
N THR A 193 12.80 -2.42 -24.64
CA THR A 193 13.50 -3.49 -25.38
C THR A 193 13.37 -4.83 -24.64
N ILE A 194 13.46 -4.82 -23.31
CA ILE A 194 13.37 -6.04 -22.49
C ILE A 194 11.98 -6.35 -21.96
N GLU A 195 10.94 -5.58 -22.34
CA GLU A 195 9.61 -5.68 -21.74
C GLU A 195 9.03 -7.10 -21.77
N ALA A 196 9.21 -7.83 -22.87
CA ALA A 196 8.74 -9.21 -23.03
C ALA A 196 9.41 -10.20 -22.07
N PHE A 197 10.54 -9.83 -21.47
CA PHE A 197 11.29 -10.65 -20.50
C PHE A 197 11.02 -10.23 -19.04
N LEU A 198 10.29 -9.13 -18.82
CA LEU A 198 9.96 -8.65 -17.48
C LEU A 198 8.74 -9.39 -16.91
N VAL A 199 8.79 -9.71 -15.62
CA VAL A 199 7.68 -10.38 -14.94
C VAL A 199 6.61 -9.37 -14.57
N ASP A 200 5.42 -9.52 -15.15
CA ASP A 200 4.24 -8.74 -14.74
C ASP A 200 3.57 -9.37 -13.50
N ARG A 201 4.05 -8.98 -12.31
CA ARG A 201 3.54 -9.46 -11.01
C ARG A 201 2.08 -9.06 -10.73
N ARG A 202 1.51 -8.14 -11.51
CA ARG A 202 0.10 -7.74 -11.38
C ARG A 202 -0.82 -8.95 -11.57
N PHE A 203 -0.47 -9.87 -12.47
CA PHE A 203 -1.21 -11.12 -12.67
C PHE A 203 -0.95 -12.16 -11.57
N ALA A 204 0.28 -12.21 -11.04
CA ALA A 204 0.63 -13.17 -9.99
C ALA A 204 -0.10 -12.86 -8.68
N ALA A 205 -0.24 -11.57 -8.32
CA ALA A 205 -0.94 -11.13 -7.11
C ALA A 205 -2.45 -11.38 -7.17
N MET A 206 -3.06 -11.36 -8.36
CA MET A 206 -4.48 -11.73 -8.52
C MET A 206 -4.70 -13.25 -8.46
N ALA A 207 -3.72 -14.05 -8.91
CA ALA A 207 -3.81 -15.50 -8.91
C ALA A 207 -3.47 -16.13 -7.54
N THR A 208 -2.70 -15.43 -6.70
CA THR A 208 -2.47 -15.87 -5.32
C THR A 208 -3.59 -15.34 -4.44
N ALA A 209 -4.48 -16.23 -4.00
CA ALA A 209 -5.48 -15.89 -2.98
C ALA A 209 -4.79 -15.14 -1.84
N MET A 210 -5.35 -13.98 -1.46
CA MET A 210 -4.86 -13.16 -0.36
C MET A 210 -4.52 -14.10 0.82
N PRO A 211 -3.28 -14.11 1.31
CA PRO A 211 -2.90 -15.01 2.39
C PRO A 211 -3.84 -14.75 3.55
N ASP A 212 -4.52 -15.82 3.97
CA ASP A 212 -5.48 -15.78 5.05
C ASP A 212 -4.82 -15.13 6.29
N PRO A 213 -5.33 -13.98 6.77
CA PRO A 213 -4.73 -13.25 7.88
C PRO A 213 -4.66 -14.09 9.17
N THR A 214 -5.37 -15.22 9.24
CA THR A 214 -5.28 -16.15 10.38
C THR A 214 -4.03 -17.03 10.36
N PHE A 215 -3.38 -17.26 9.22
CA PHE A 215 -2.19 -18.13 9.11
C PHE A 215 -0.90 -17.48 9.61
N ALA A 216 -0.85 -16.16 9.77
CA ALA A 216 0.33 -15.46 10.28
C ALA A 216 0.63 -15.69 11.77
N LYS A 217 -0.23 -16.42 12.51
CA LYS A 217 -0.12 -16.62 13.97
C LYS A 217 0.41 -17.98 14.42
N LYS A 218 0.70 -18.94 13.53
CA LYS A 218 1.01 -20.33 13.93
C LYS A 218 2.45 -20.83 13.67
N GLU A 219 3.39 -19.96 13.32
CA GLU A 219 4.81 -20.36 13.28
C GLU A 219 5.48 -20.14 14.65
N GLY A 220 5.53 -21.22 15.44
CA GLY A 220 6.58 -21.56 16.43
C GLY A 220 7.02 -20.49 17.45
N GLU A 221 6.68 -20.75 18.72
CA GLU A 221 7.04 -19.94 19.90
C GLU A 221 8.56 -19.76 20.17
N ASP A 222 9.46 -20.35 19.38
CA ASP A 222 10.90 -20.42 19.70
C ASP A 222 11.81 -19.43 18.94
N ALA A 223 11.26 -18.49 18.16
CA ALA A 223 12.05 -17.41 17.56
C ALA A 223 11.37 -16.06 17.76
N GLN A 224 11.51 -15.52 18.97
CA GLN A 224 11.18 -14.13 19.31
C GLN A 224 12.16 -13.14 18.63
N CYS A 225 12.24 -13.21 17.29
CA CYS A 225 12.71 -12.11 16.49
C CYS A 225 11.50 -11.19 16.30
N ASN A 226 11.56 -9.99 16.87
CA ASN A 226 10.61 -8.90 16.66
C ASN A 226 10.46 -8.64 15.15
N LYS A 227 9.65 -9.43 14.45
CA LYS A 227 9.15 -9.10 13.12
C LYS A 227 8.15 -7.99 13.36
N GLU A 228 8.65 -6.75 13.38
CA GLU A 228 7.80 -5.58 13.22
C GLU A 228 6.86 -5.88 12.05
N PRO A 229 5.53 -5.74 12.22
CA PRO A 229 4.60 -5.98 11.14
C PRO A 229 5.09 -5.20 9.93
N THR A 230 5.24 -5.89 8.79
CA THR A 230 5.70 -5.27 7.54
C THR A 230 4.76 -4.12 7.21
N GLU A 231 5.16 -2.91 7.59
CA GLU A 231 4.40 -1.70 7.33
C GLU A 231 4.17 -1.62 5.83
N ARG A 232 2.90 -1.57 5.44
CA ARG A 232 2.47 -1.44 4.05
C ARG A 232 3.08 -0.18 3.46
N ASP A 233 3.81 -0.30 2.34
CA ASP A 233 4.41 0.85 1.65
C ASP A 233 3.50 1.28 0.49
N GLU A 234 2.55 2.16 0.79
CA GLU A 234 1.52 2.64 -0.14
C GLU A 234 2.11 3.27 -1.41
N GLU A 235 3.23 3.99 -1.30
CA GLU A 235 3.91 4.58 -2.46
C GLU A 235 4.47 3.49 -3.38
N LEU A 236 5.03 2.41 -2.81
CA LEU A 236 5.54 1.28 -3.58
C LEU A 236 4.40 0.55 -4.29
N GLU A 237 3.29 0.28 -3.60
CA GLU A 237 2.11 -0.33 -4.23
C GLU A 237 1.54 0.56 -5.34
N ALA A 238 1.57 1.89 -5.18
CA ALA A 238 1.14 2.84 -6.19
C ALA A 238 2.00 2.80 -7.48
N THR A 239 3.25 2.32 -7.42
CA THR A 239 4.05 2.13 -8.66
C THR A 239 3.56 0.96 -9.51
N HIS A 240 2.76 0.05 -8.94
CA HIS A 240 2.24 -1.14 -9.59
C HIS A 240 0.78 -1.00 -10.04
N LEU A 241 0.27 0.24 -10.16
CA LEU A 241 -1.11 0.48 -10.61
C LEU A 241 -1.40 -0.18 -11.97
N PHE A 242 -2.54 -0.86 -12.04
CA PHE A 242 -3.02 -1.54 -13.25
C PHE A 242 -3.47 -0.54 -14.31
N VAL A 243 -4.12 0.53 -13.87
CA VAL A 243 -4.85 1.48 -14.70
C VAL A 243 -4.43 2.88 -14.31
N LYS A 244 -4.01 3.66 -15.29
CA LYS A 244 -3.71 5.08 -15.14
C LYS A 244 -5.01 5.88 -14.92
N PRO A 245 -4.90 7.14 -14.45
CA PRO A 245 -6.06 8.02 -14.30
C PRO A 245 -6.95 8.13 -15.54
N ASP A 246 -6.38 7.96 -16.73
CA ASP A 246 -7.07 8.03 -18.03
C ASP A 246 -7.72 6.69 -18.46
N GLY A 247 -7.70 5.68 -17.61
CA GLY A 247 -8.23 4.34 -17.93
C GLY A 247 -7.24 3.46 -18.72
N THR A 248 -6.09 3.99 -19.15
CA THR A 248 -5.13 3.19 -19.91
C THR A 248 -4.34 2.26 -19.01
N ARG A 249 -4.08 1.05 -19.49
CA ARG A 249 -3.27 0.08 -18.75
C ARG A 249 -1.81 0.53 -18.73
N ALA A 250 -1.20 0.57 -17.55
CA ALA A 250 0.24 0.80 -17.46
C ALA A 250 1.00 -0.36 -18.14
N THR A 251 1.99 -0.06 -18.98
CA THR A 251 2.85 -1.10 -19.56
C THR A 251 3.83 -1.62 -18.50
N THR A 252 4.34 -2.84 -18.65
CA THR A 252 5.26 -3.43 -17.66
C THR A 252 6.54 -2.62 -17.55
N TRP A 253 7.05 -2.11 -18.67
CA TRP A 253 8.25 -1.26 -18.66
C TRP A 253 8.04 0.05 -17.86
N MET A 254 6.83 0.64 -17.89
CA MET A 254 6.52 1.85 -17.11
C MET A 254 6.54 1.55 -15.62
N THR A 255 5.97 0.42 -15.19
CA THR A 255 6.01 -0.01 -13.79
C THR A 255 7.44 -0.16 -13.28
N TYR A 256 8.37 -0.72 -14.08
CA TYR A 256 9.77 -0.83 -13.68
C TYR A 256 10.48 0.52 -13.62
N ARG A 257 10.17 1.44 -14.54
CA ARG A 257 10.69 2.81 -14.50
C ARG A 257 10.21 3.53 -13.24
N ASP A 258 8.92 3.49 -12.95
CA ASP A 258 8.30 4.20 -11.84
C ASP A 258 8.77 3.60 -10.50
N TRP A 259 8.92 2.29 -10.42
CA TRP A 259 9.57 1.60 -9.30
C TRP A 259 11.00 2.12 -9.08
N LEU A 260 11.83 2.17 -10.13
CA LEU A 260 13.21 2.64 -10.01
C LEU A 260 13.26 4.10 -9.56
N GLN A 261 12.41 4.96 -10.13
CA GLN A 261 12.29 6.36 -9.74
C GLN A 261 11.90 6.49 -8.27
N LEU A 262 10.97 5.66 -7.77
CA LEU A 262 10.60 5.64 -6.37
C LEU A 262 11.77 5.29 -5.44
N MET A 263 12.64 4.35 -5.84
CA MET A 263 13.81 3.95 -5.02
C MET A 263 14.78 5.12 -4.79
N VAL A 264 14.74 6.13 -5.65
CA VAL A 264 15.64 7.30 -5.61
C VAL A 264 14.89 8.62 -5.58
N ALA A 265 13.59 8.61 -5.25
CA ALA A 265 12.73 9.81 -5.25
C ALA A 265 13.29 10.94 -4.40
N HIS A 266 13.85 10.61 -3.23
CA HIS A 266 14.45 11.58 -2.31
C HIS A 266 15.65 12.34 -2.89
N PHE A 267 16.36 11.77 -3.87
CA PHE A 267 17.42 12.49 -4.59
C PHE A 267 16.84 13.54 -5.53
N HIS A 268 15.76 13.18 -6.22
CA HIS A 268 15.06 14.09 -7.10
C HIS A 268 14.41 15.23 -6.31
N GLU A 269 13.73 14.91 -5.21
CA GLU A 269 13.10 15.89 -4.31
C GLU A 269 14.11 16.88 -3.75
N ALA A 270 15.24 16.40 -3.22
CA ALA A 270 16.30 17.27 -2.71
C ALA A 270 16.89 18.16 -3.81
N HIS A 271 17.03 17.63 -5.03
CA HIS A 271 17.50 18.40 -6.17
C HIS A 271 16.50 19.47 -6.61
N VAL A 272 15.21 19.14 -6.73
CA VAL A 272 14.15 20.09 -7.09
C VAL A 272 14.08 21.21 -6.04
N LEU A 273 14.07 20.85 -4.76
CA LEU A 273 14.07 21.83 -3.67
C LEU A 273 15.30 22.75 -3.76
N PHE A 274 16.49 22.17 -3.94
CA PHE A 274 17.73 22.93 -4.09
C PHE A 274 17.69 23.88 -5.30
N CYS A 275 17.27 23.40 -6.48
CA CYS A 275 17.15 24.22 -7.67
C CYS A 275 16.14 25.36 -7.49
N ASN A 276 15.02 25.10 -6.79
CA ASN A 276 14.02 26.12 -6.52
C ASN A 276 14.58 27.22 -5.59
N ILE A 277 15.08 26.86 -4.40
CA ILE A 277 15.58 27.84 -3.41
C ILE A 277 16.82 28.62 -3.90
N THR A 278 17.58 28.06 -4.84
CA THR A 278 18.74 28.72 -5.44
C THR A 278 18.43 29.42 -6.76
N SER A 279 17.20 29.31 -7.26
CA SER A 279 16.76 29.98 -8.49
C SER A 279 16.81 31.51 -8.32
N GLN A 280 17.09 32.22 -9.41
CA GLN A 280 16.96 33.68 -9.44
C GLN A 280 15.50 34.13 -9.27
N ASN A 281 14.54 33.23 -9.54
CA ASN A 281 13.12 33.50 -9.41
C ASN A 281 12.62 33.28 -7.97
N PHE A 282 13.45 32.82 -7.04
CA PHE A 282 13.05 32.67 -5.64
C PHE A 282 13.19 34.03 -4.94
N PRO A 283 12.08 34.72 -4.61
CA PRO A 283 12.12 36.11 -4.17
C PRO A 283 12.52 36.27 -2.70
N HIS A 284 12.79 35.17 -2.00
CA HIS A 284 13.06 35.15 -0.57
C HIS A 284 14.54 34.86 -0.27
N THR A 285 15.07 35.46 0.80
CA THR A 285 16.45 35.25 1.24
C THR A 285 16.68 33.87 1.87
N SER A 286 15.61 33.27 2.42
CA SER A 286 15.64 31.97 3.09
C SER A 286 14.23 31.39 3.17
N PRO A 287 14.08 30.05 3.05
CA PRO A 287 12.82 29.40 3.36
C PRO A 287 12.56 29.44 4.87
N THR A 288 11.31 29.72 5.24
CA THR A 288 10.83 29.59 6.62
C THR A 288 10.06 28.29 6.77
N ILE A 289 10.28 27.58 7.86
CA ILE A 289 9.55 26.35 8.18
C ILE A 289 8.65 26.66 9.38
N THR A 290 7.34 26.61 9.17
CA THR A 290 6.33 26.84 10.21
C THR A 290 5.54 25.55 10.40
N ILE A 291 5.41 25.10 11.65
CA ILE A 291 4.52 23.99 11.99
C ILE A 291 3.12 24.56 12.17
N LEU A 292 2.21 24.18 11.28
CA LEU A 292 0.80 24.49 11.43
C LEU A 292 0.18 23.40 12.31
N VAL A 293 -0.34 23.80 13.47
CA VAL A 293 -1.11 22.91 14.35
C VAL A 293 -2.58 23.05 13.96
N THR A 294 -3.18 21.97 13.47
CA THR A 294 -4.62 21.98 13.22
C THR A 294 -5.36 22.05 14.55
N PRO A 295 -6.48 22.78 14.67
CA PRO A 295 -7.26 22.77 15.90
C PRO A 295 -7.64 21.35 16.31
N ALA A 296 -7.66 21.09 17.61
CA ALA A 296 -7.77 19.75 18.19
C ALA A 296 -9.12 19.05 17.96
N VAL A 297 -10.05 19.69 17.25
CA VAL A 297 -11.41 19.20 17.09
C VAL A 297 -11.49 18.32 15.85
N VAL A 298 -11.02 17.09 15.97
CA VAL A 298 -11.57 16.00 15.16
C VAL A 298 -12.87 15.60 15.86
N ASP A 299 -14.00 15.84 15.22
CA ASP A 299 -15.25 15.27 15.68
C ASP A 299 -15.11 13.74 15.60
N THR A 300 -15.09 13.09 16.77
CA THR A 300 -15.05 11.63 16.88
C THR A 300 -16.45 11.05 16.96
N SER A 301 -17.49 11.89 17.04
CA SER A 301 -18.86 11.41 16.97
C SER A 301 -19.10 10.85 15.56
N SER A 302 -19.51 9.58 15.53
CA SER A 302 -19.88 8.88 14.31
C SER A 302 -21.34 8.50 14.42
N LEU A 303 -22.09 8.65 13.33
CA LEU A 303 -23.42 8.08 13.24
C LEU A 303 -23.32 6.56 13.41
N LEU A 304 -24.32 5.96 14.07
CA LEU A 304 -24.43 4.52 14.05
C LEU A 304 -24.64 4.06 12.60
N TRP A 305 -24.00 2.97 12.19
CA TRP A 305 -24.14 2.47 10.82
C TRP A 305 -25.62 2.19 10.46
N THR A 306 -26.44 1.83 11.45
CA THR A 306 -27.89 1.67 11.29
C THR A 306 -28.59 2.97 10.93
N GLU A 307 -28.19 4.09 11.53
CA GLU A 307 -28.75 5.42 11.25
C GLU A 307 -28.28 5.92 9.89
N LEU A 308 -26.98 5.74 9.61
CA LEU A 308 -26.37 6.09 8.32
C LEU A 308 -27.11 5.43 7.16
N LEU A 309 -27.27 4.10 7.20
CA LEU A 309 -27.92 3.36 6.11
C LEU A 309 -29.42 3.66 6.01
N ALA A 310 -30.08 4.02 7.11
CA ALA A 310 -31.50 4.34 7.12
C ALA A 310 -31.83 5.72 6.52
N ASP A 311 -30.91 6.69 6.58
CA ASP A 311 -31.15 8.04 6.07
C ASP A 311 -30.79 8.16 4.57
N PRO A 312 -31.78 8.29 3.65
CA PRO A 312 -31.52 8.44 2.22
C PRO A 312 -30.84 9.76 1.84
N LYS A 313 -30.79 10.75 2.75
CA LYS A 313 -30.09 12.03 2.52
C LYS A 313 -28.57 11.88 2.68
N VAL A 314 -28.14 11.00 3.58
CA VAL A 314 -26.72 10.77 3.88
C VAL A 314 -26.21 9.53 3.13
N PHE A 315 -27.03 8.49 3.01
CA PHE A 315 -26.68 7.26 2.30
C PHE A 315 -27.58 7.03 1.08
N PRO A 316 -27.01 6.96 -0.15
CA PRO A 316 -27.79 6.96 -1.37
C PRO A 316 -28.67 5.72 -1.50
N ALA A 317 -29.94 5.93 -1.83
CA ALA A 317 -30.93 4.87 -2.01
C ALA A 317 -30.74 4.08 -3.33
N ARG A 318 -29.97 4.62 -4.29
CA ARG A 318 -29.79 4.05 -5.63
C ARG A 318 -28.38 4.31 -6.15
N ASP A 319 -27.89 3.36 -6.94
CA ASP A 319 -26.73 3.59 -7.80
C ASP A 319 -27.20 4.29 -9.09
N LEU A 320 -26.33 5.13 -9.68
CA LEU A 320 -26.62 5.81 -10.95
C LEU A 320 -26.38 4.91 -12.16
N TYR A 321 -25.51 3.91 -12.02
CA TYR A 321 -25.04 3.10 -13.14
C TYR A 321 -25.57 1.66 -13.14
N ASP A 322 -26.20 1.22 -12.05
CA ASP A 322 -26.76 -0.12 -11.94
C ASP A 322 -28.28 -0.10 -12.12
N PHE A 323 -28.72 -0.65 -13.26
CA PHE A 323 -30.15 -0.84 -13.57
C PHE A 323 -30.77 -2.04 -12.83
N SER A 324 -29.96 -2.86 -12.15
CA SER A 324 -30.43 -3.99 -11.35
C SER A 324 -30.85 -3.51 -9.95
N TYR A 325 -31.99 -2.82 -9.89
CA TYR A 325 -32.60 -2.29 -8.65
C TYR A 325 -33.14 -3.38 -7.70
N ARG A 326 -32.31 -4.36 -7.31
CA ARG A 326 -32.79 -5.51 -6.51
C ARG A 326 -32.84 -5.24 -5.01
N HIS A 327 -31.96 -4.39 -4.50
CA HIS A 327 -31.79 -4.21 -3.06
C HIS A 327 -32.02 -2.75 -2.65
N SER A 328 -32.87 -2.54 -1.64
CA SER A 328 -33.12 -1.28 -0.95
C SER A 328 -32.17 -1.08 0.24
N ASN A 329 -32.11 0.12 0.82
CA ASN A 329 -31.35 0.34 2.08
C ASN A 329 -31.85 -0.57 3.20
N GLN A 330 -33.15 -0.83 3.24
CA GLN A 330 -33.75 -1.69 4.24
C GLN A 330 -33.29 -3.14 4.08
N ASP A 331 -33.11 -3.62 2.84
CA ASP A 331 -32.59 -4.96 2.58
C ASP A 331 -31.14 -5.10 3.06
N ILE A 332 -30.31 -4.07 2.84
CA ILE A 332 -28.93 -4.00 3.34
C ILE A 332 -28.91 -4.01 4.87
N LEU A 333 -29.74 -3.18 5.51
CA LEU A 333 -29.87 -3.13 6.97
C LEU A 333 -30.27 -4.48 7.53
N THR A 334 -31.32 -5.10 6.99
CA THR A 334 -31.82 -6.40 7.43
C THR A 334 -30.76 -7.49 7.25
N PHE A 335 -30.02 -7.49 6.13
CA PHE A 335 -28.91 -8.40 5.91
C PHE A 335 -27.82 -8.24 6.97
N LEU A 336 -27.31 -7.02 7.18
CA LEU A 336 -26.22 -6.77 8.14
C LEU A 336 -26.63 -7.08 9.58
N THR A 337 -27.84 -6.70 9.99
CA THR A 337 -28.37 -7.03 11.32
C THR A 337 -28.50 -8.55 11.51
N SER A 338 -29.00 -9.26 10.50
CA SER A 338 -29.13 -10.73 10.55
C SER A 338 -27.75 -11.39 10.62
N ALA A 339 -26.80 -10.94 9.79
CA ALA A 339 -25.44 -11.46 9.78
C ALA A 339 -24.72 -11.22 11.11
N LEU A 340 -24.85 -10.03 11.71
CA LEU A 340 -24.30 -9.76 13.05
C LEU A 340 -24.91 -10.64 14.14
N ALA A 341 -26.23 -10.88 14.08
CA ALA A 341 -26.87 -11.81 14.99
C ALA A 341 -26.34 -13.24 14.82
N SER A 342 -26.13 -13.69 13.57
CA SER A 342 -25.52 -14.98 13.26
C SER A 342 -24.07 -15.09 13.75
N ILE A 343 -23.25 -14.04 13.57
CA ILE A 343 -21.87 -13.98 14.08
C ILE A 343 -21.86 -14.08 15.60
N SER A 344 -22.64 -13.25 16.29
CA SER A 344 -22.71 -13.27 17.78
C SER A 344 -23.18 -14.63 18.31
N THR A 345 -24.14 -15.25 17.63
CA THR A 345 -24.61 -16.60 17.96
C THR A 345 -23.50 -17.63 17.75
N ALA A 346 -22.78 -17.58 16.62
CA ALA A 346 -21.68 -18.49 16.33
C ALA A 346 -20.46 -18.29 17.26
N GLU A 347 -20.14 -17.05 17.64
CA GLU A 347 -19.14 -16.72 18.66
C GLU A 347 -19.50 -17.34 20.01
N THR A 348 -20.77 -17.27 20.40
CA THR A 348 -21.28 -17.90 21.63
C THR A 348 -21.10 -19.42 21.58
N HIS A 349 -21.48 -20.04 20.46
CA HIS A 349 -21.32 -21.50 20.26
C HIS A 349 -19.86 -21.93 20.31
N ARG A 350 -18.98 -21.18 19.64
CA ARG A 350 -17.54 -21.38 19.68
C ARG A 350 -16.99 -21.25 21.11
N GLY A 351 -17.43 -20.22 21.84
CA GLY A 351 -17.08 -20.03 23.24
C GLY A 351 -17.48 -21.21 24.13
N TRP A 352 -18.64 -21.82 23.91
CA TRP A 352 -19.03 -23.06 24.61
C TRP A 352 -18.12 -24.24 24.26
N GLY A 353 -17.78 -24.43 22.99
CA GLY A 353 -16.82 -25.45 22.57
C GLY A 353 -15.44 -25.26 23.22
N ASP A 354 -14.91 -24.03 23.17
CA ASP A 354 -13.61 -23.68 23.74
C ASP A 354 -13.57 -23.87 25.27
N ASN A 355 -14.64 -23.48 25.98
CA ASN A 355 -14.77 -23.70 27.42
C ASN A 355 -14.86 -25.19 27.79
N ALA A 356 -15.61 -25.99 27.02
CA ALA A 356 -15.69 -27.44 27.23
C ALA A 356 -14.30 -28.09 27.12
N ARG A 357 -13.51 -27.67 26.12
CA ARG A 357 -12.13 -28.13 25.93
C ARG A 357 -11.21 -27.70 27.06
N SER A 358 -11.17 -26.42 27.42
CA SER A 358 -10.31 -25.94 28.51
C SER A 358 -10.61 -26.66 29.84
N LEU A 359 -11.88 -26.84 30.20
CA LEU A 359 -12.27 -27.55 31.42
C LEU A 359 -11.92 -29.05 31.40
N TRP A 360 -11.96 -29.66 30.22
CA TRP A 360 -11.52 -31.02 30.03
C TRP A 360 -10.00 -31.15 30.18
N ASP A 361 -9.24 -30.25 29.56
CA ASP A 361 -7.77 -30.25 29.58
C ASP A 361 -7.19 -29.90 30.96
N GLU A 362 -7.83 -29.00 31.72
CA GLU A 362 -7.36 -28.48 33.03
C GLU A 362 -7.56 -29.43 34.22
N GLY A 363 -8.05 -30.65 34.00
CA GLY A 363 -8.22 -31.62 35.08
C GLY A 363 -9.39 -32.58 34.88
N GLN A 364 -9.78 -32.85 33.63
CA GLN A 364 -10.83 -33.81 33.28
C GLN A 364 -12.13 -33.53 34.03
N GLN A 365 -12.52 -32.24 34.10
CA GLN A 365 -13.70 -31.78 34.84
C GLN A 365 -14.99 -32.12 34.06
N ALA A 366 -15.27 -33.42 33.91
CA ALA A 366 -16.28 -33.95 33.01
C ALA A 366 -17.67 -33.32 33.20
N SER A 367 -18.14 -33.19 34.44
CA SER A 367 -19.46 -32.62 34.72
C SER A 367 -19.57 -31.13 34.32
N LYS A 368 -18.47 -30.36 34.36
CA LYS A 368 -18.47 -28.96 33.90
C LYS A 368 -18.34 -28.86 32.38
N ALA A 369 -17.52 -29.71 31.76
CA ALA A 369 -17.46 -29.78 30.30
C ALA A 369 -18.83 -30.18 29.72
N LEU A 370 -19.52 -31.14 30.37
CA LEU A 370 -20.85 -31.63 30.01
C LEU A 370 -21.89 -30.50 29.99
N PHE A 371 -21.80 -29.54 30.92
CA PHE A 371 -22.70 -28.39 30.93
C PHE A 371 -22.64 -27.58 29.62
N PHE A 372 -21.44 -27.31 29.11
CA PHE A 372 -21.25 -26.54 27.87
C PHE A 372 -21.61 -27.35 26.63
N THR A 373 -21.26 -28.64 26.58
CA THR A 373 -21.59 -29.50 25.44
C THR A 373 -23.09 -29.81 25.36
N ASN A 374 -23.81 -29.85 26.49
CA ASN A 374 -25.28 -29.88 26.51
C ASN A 374 -25.92 -28.64 25.86
N GLN A 375 -25.32 -27.46 25.95
CA GLN A 375 -25.83 -26.26 25.24
C GLN A 375 -25.75 -26.44 23.72
N LEU A 376 -24.74 -27.18 23.23
CA LEU A 376 -24.53 -27.44 21.82
C LEU A 376 -25.42 -28.59 21.27
N GLU A 377 -25.92 -29.48 22.13
CA GLU A 377 -26.78 -30.60 21.71
C GLU A 377 -28.13 -30.13 21.12
N GLY A 378 -28.64 -28.98 21.59
CA GLY A 378 -29.88 -28.39 21.07
C GLY A 378 -29.74 -27.69 19.71
N ILE A 379 -28.53 -27.58 19.16
CA ILE A 379 -28.25 -26.85 17.93
C ILE A 379 -28.05 -27.85 16.80
N SER A 380 -28.87 -27.78 15.75
CA SER A 380 -28.89 -28.73 14.63
C SER A 380 -27.50 -29.00 14.04
N ASP A 381 -26.69 -27.96 13.92
CA ASP A 381 -25.37 -28.02 13.28
C ASP A 381 -24.35 -28.84 14.10
N TYR A 382 -24.59 -29.02 15.40
CA TYR A 382 -23.65 -29.68 16.32
C TYR A 382 -24.28 -30.83 17.11
N ALA A 383 -25.58 -31.05 16.99
CA ALA A 383 -26.36 -31.94 17.85
C ALA A 383 -25.75 -33.34 17.97
N GLU A 384 -25.33 -33.93 16.85
CA GLU A 384 -24.76 -35.29 16.83
C GLU A 384 -23.39 -35.36 17.50
N SER A 385 -22.49 -34.41 17.19
CA SER A 385 -21.16 -34.34 17.80
C SER A 385 -21.26 -34.04 19.30
N ALA A 386 -22.11 -33.09 19.68
CA ALA A 386 -22.36 -32.73 21.08
C ALA A 386 -22.94 -33.91 21.86
N LYS A 387 -23.95 -34.61 21.33
CA LYS A 387 -24.53 -35.81 21.93
C LYS A 387 -23.49 -36.92 22.12
N THR A 388 -22.60 -37.11 21.15
CA THR A 388 -21.50 -38.08 21.24
C THR A 388 -20.57 -37.73 22.40
N VAL A 389 -20.16 -36.46 22.51
CA VAL A 389 -19.35 -35.97 23.63
C VAL A 389 -20.09 -36.12 24.96
N ASN A 390 -21.37 -35.75 25.04
CA ASN A 390 -22.19 -35.85 26.26
C ASN A 390 -22.30 -37.30 26.76
N SER A 391 -22.50 -38.24 25.85
CA SER A 391 -22.51 -39.68 26.16
C SER A 391 -21.17 -40.15 26.71
N LEU A 392 -20.04 -39.69 26.15
CA LEU A 392 -18.71 -40.07 26.64
C LEU A 392 -18.40 -39.44 28.00
N LEU A 393 -18.74 -38.16 28.20
CA LEU A 393 -18.57 -37.45 29.46
C LEU A 393 -19.43 -38.04 30.58
N THR A 394 -20.64 -38.54 30.27
CA THR A 394 -21.48 -39.23 31.27
C THR A 394 -20.85 -40.56 31.69
N LYS A 395 -20.33 -41.33 30.72
CA LYS A 395 -19.63 -42.60 31.01
C LYS A 395 -18.36 -42.41 31.84
N TRP A 396 -17.70 -41.26 31.71
CA TRP A 396 -16.49 -40.94 32.46
C TRP A 396 -16.69 -41.02 33.98
N ASP A 397 -17.80 -40.46 34.48
CA ASP A 397 -18.08 -40.42 35.92
C ASP A 397 -18.31 -41.82 36.50
N GLU A 398 -18.81 -42.75 35.68
CA GLU A 398 -19.10 -44.15 36.04
C GLU A 398 -17.93 -45.12 35.78
N ALA A 399 -16.92 -44.69 35.02
CA ALA A 399 -15.85 -45.56 34.53
C ALA A 399 -14.83 -45.95 35.61
N SER A 400 -14.34 -47.19 35.51
CA SER A 400 -13.20 -47.68 36.29
C SER A 400 -11.92 -46.90 35.97
N LYS A 401 -10.89 -47.02 36.81
CA LYS A 401 -9.61 -46.32 36.58
C LYS A 401 -8.96 -46.72 35.25
N GLU A 402 -9.05 -47.98 34.86
CA GLU A 402 -8.44 -48.52 33.63
C GLU A 402 -9.21 -48.07 32.37
N ASP A 403 -10.53 -47.98 32.44
CA ASP A 403 -11.37 -47.52 31.32
C ASP A 403 -11.23 -46.00 31.08
N ARG A 404 -10.92 -45.23 32.14
CA ARG A 404 -10.73 -43.78 32.05
C ARG A 404 -9.61 -43.40 31.10
N ASP A 405 -8.48 -44.10 31.07
CA ASP A 405 -7.39 -43.72 30.17
C ASP A 405 -7.81 -43.82 28.69
N LYS A 406 -8.59 -44.85 28.34
CA LYS A 406 -9.13 -45.01 26.98
C LYS A 406 -10.21 -43.97 26.68
N LEU A 407 -11.17 -43.78 27.60
CA LEU A 407 -12.21 -42.76 27.47
C LEU A 407 -11.61 -41.36 27.36
N ALA A 408 -10.49 -41.08 28.01
CA ALA A 408 -9.87 -39.77 27.99
C ALA A 408 -9.44 -39.36 26.58
N VAL A 409 -8.84 -40.31 25.84
CA VAL A 409 -8.44 -40.12 24.45
C VAL A 409 -9.67 -39.89 23.57
N ASP A 410 -10.70 -40.72 23.73
CA ASP A 410 -11.94 -40.60 22.95
C ASP A 410 -12.66 -39.27 23.20
N ILE A 411 -12.78 -38.84 24.46
CA ILE A 411 -13.38 -37.57 24.86
C ILE A 411 -12.57 -36.41 24.26
N THR A 412 -11.25 -36.43 24.39
CA THR A 412 -10.37 -35.38 23.85
C THR A 412 -10.57 -35.23 22.35
N ASN A 413 -10.55 -36.34 21.60
CA ASN A 413 -10.74 -36.33 20.15
C ASN A 413 -12.12 -35.79 19.76
N GLN A 414 -13.18 -36.22 20.44
CA GLN A 414 -14.55 -35.78 20.12
C GLN A 414 -14.78 -34.31 20.49
N ILE A 415 -14.22 -33.83 21.61
CA ILE A 415 -14.24 -32.42 21.97
C ILE A 415 -13.49 -31.59 20.92
N GLN A 416 -12.32 -32.05 20.45
CA GLN A 416 -11.58 -31.34 19.40
C GLN A 416 -12.38 -31.27 18.09
N LEU A 417 -13.07 -32.34 17.70
CA LEU A 417 -13.96 -32.32 16.53
C LEU A 417 -15.12 -31.33 16.71
N LEU A 418 -15.73 -31.28 17.89
CA LEU A 418 -16.80 -30.32 18.21
C LEU A 418 -16.30 -28.86 18.20
N VAL A 419 -15.13 -28.58 18.78
CA VAL A 419 -14.48 -27.25 18.73
C VAL A 419 -14.17 -26.85 17.30
N LYS A 420 -13.68 -27.79 16.49
CA LYS A 420 -13.44 -27.55 15.06
C LYS A 420 -14.75 -27.23 14.34
N ALA A 421 -15.81 -28.00 14.56
CA ALA A 421 -17.11 -27.75 13.92
C ALA A 421 -17.70 -26.37 14.28
N THR A 422 -17.62 -25.97 15.56
CA THR A 422 -18.08 -24.64 16.00
C THR A 422 -17.22 -23.50 15.44
N SER A 423 -15.91 -23.71 15.32
CA SER A 423 -14.99 -22.75 14.69
C SER A 423 -15.24 -22.63 13.18
N ASP A 424 -15.38 -23.75 12.47
CA ASP A 424 -15.69 -23.79 11.04
C ASP A 424 -17.01 -23.05 10.75
N LYS A 425 -18.03 -23.23 11.60
CA LYS A 425 -19.30 -22.51 11.46
C LYS A 425 -19.14 -21.02 11.73
N HIS A 426 -18.43 -20.63 12.79
CA HIS A 426 -18.11 -19.24 13.07
C HIS A 426 -17.44 -18.58 11.86
N ASP A 427 -16.42 -19.21 11.30
CA ASP A 427 -15.68 -18.67 10.17
C ASP A 427 -16.54 -18.60 8.89
N SER A 428 -17.49 -19.52 8.73
CA SER A 428 -18.44 -19.50 7.60
C SER A 428 -19.43 -18.32 7.63
N VAL A 429 -19.72 -17.75 8.80
CA VAL A 429 -20.65 -16.62 8.95
C VAL A 429 -19.94 -15.28 9.12
N LEU A 430 -18.61 -15.26 9.20
CA LEU A 430 -17.83 -14.03 9.30
C LEU A 430 -18.02 -13.17 8.05
N LEU A 431 -18.45 -11.93 8.27
CA LEU A 431 -18.40 -10.90 7.24
C LEU A 431 -16.97 -10.36 7.13
N PRO A 432 -16.50 -10.02 5.92
CA PRO A 432 -15.26 -9.27 5.73
C PRO A 432 -15.44 -7.77 6.11
N LEU A 433 -16.19 -7.49 7.18
CA LEU A 433 -16.56 -6.17 7.66
C LEU A 433 -16.45 -6.13 9.19
N ASN A 434 -15.90 -5.05 9.72
CA ASN A 434 -15.92 -4.78 11.16
C ASN A 434 -16.85 -3.59 11.47
N LEU A 435 -18.12 -3.89 11.72
CA LEU A 435 -19.14 -2.88 12.04
C LEU A 435 -19.03 -2.33 13.48
N SER A 436 -18.18 -2.93 14.31
CA SER A 436 -17.90 -2.50 15.68
C SER A 436 -16.64 -1.63 15.80
N ALA A 437 -15.92 -1.42 14.69
CA ALA A 437 -14.70 -0.62 14.70
C ALA A 437 -15.03 0.84 15.00
N ASN A 438 -14.33 1.41 15.97
CA ASN A 438 -14.33 2.86 16.16
C ASN A 438 -13.66 3.52 14.96
N PHE A 439 -14.20 4.66 14.53
CA PHE A 439 -13.56 5.46 13.50
C PHE A 439 -12.17 5.92 13.99
N ASN A 440 -11.14 5.52 13.25
CA ASN A 440 -9.74 5.85 13.52
C ASN A 440 -9.14 6.74 12.42
N GLY A 441 -9.99 7.30 11.56
CA GLY A 441 -9.55 8.16 10.49
C GLY A 441 -8.99 9.48 11.03
N THR A 442 -8.09 10.07 10.25
CA THR A 442 -7.45 11.33 10.60
C THR A 442 -7.76 12.40 9.56
N LEU A 443 -7.58 13.66 9.92
CA LEU A 443 -7.63 14.74 8.94
C LEU A 443 -6.36 14.66 8.09
N HIS A 444 -6.52 14.38 6.80
CA HIS A 444 -5.39 14.32 5.87
C HIS A 444 -4.91 15.73 5.52
N CYS A 445 -3.59 15.86 5.27
CA CYS A 445 -2.95 17.14 5.00
C CYS A 445 -3.51 17.81 3.75
N GLU A 446 -3.86 17.04 2.72
CA GLU A 446 -4.40 17.52 1.45
C GLU A 446 -5.74 18.22 1.66
N ALA A 447 -6.67 17.57 2.36
CA ALA A 447 -7.97 18.16 2.68
C ALA A 447 -7.83 19.38 3.59
N CYS A 448 -6.95 19.32 4.59
CA CYS A 448 -6.70 20.46 5.48
C CYS A 448 -6.10 21.66 4.72
N LEU A 449 -4.99 21.47 4.00
CA LEU A 449 -4.30 22.53 3.28
C LEU A 449 -5.16 23.11 2.15
N SER A 450 -5.85 22.27 1.37
CA SER A 450 -6.76 22.78 0.34
C SER A 450 -7.87 23.65 0.93
N SER A 451 -8.44 23.28 2.07
CA SER A 451 -9.43 24.12 2.77
C SER A 451 -8.84 25.41 3.36
N LEU A 452 -7.54 25.49 3.63
CA LEU A 452 -6.89 26.75 4.04
C LEU A 452 -6.62 27.67 2.84
N LEU A 453 -6.55 27.12 1.64
CA LEU A 453 -6.23 27.82 0.40
C LEU A 453 -7.49 28.16 -0.43
N ASP A 454 -8.61 27.48 -0.19
CA ASP A 454 -9.89 27.78 -0.82
C ASP A 454 -10.55 29.03 -0.20
N LYS A 455 -11.09 29.89 -1.06
CA LYS A 455 -11.68 31.17 -0.64
C LYS A 455 -12.92 30.97 0.23
N ARG A 456 -13.78 30.02 -0.14
CA ARG A 456 -15.08 29.81 0.52
C ARG A 456 -14.88 29.28 1.93
N THR A 457 -14.00 28.30 2.11
CA THR A 457 -13.64 27.80 3.44
C THR A 457 -12.91 28.85 4.28
N ARG A 458 -12.02 29.65 3.69
CA ARG A 458 -11.38 30.78 4.39
C ARG A 458 -12.39 31.78 4.93
N ASP A 459 -13.43 32.12 4.18
CA ASP A 459 -14.49 33.04 4.63
C ASP A 459 -15.29 32.48 5.82
N VAL A 460 -15.43 31.15 5.91
CA VAL A 460 -16.04 30.48 7.08
C VAL A 460 -15.09 30.54 8.28
N MET A 461 -13.82 30.19 8.08
CA MET A 461 -12.80 30.16 9.14
C MET A 461 -12.46 31.55 9.69
N ALA A 462 -12.51 32.59 8.85
CA ALA A 462 -12.18 33.96 9.23
C ALA A 462 -13.12 34.55 10.30
N LYS A 463 -14.23 33.89 10.60
CA LYS A 463 -15.17 34.26 11.67
C LYS A 463 -14.75 33.77 13.04
N ASP A 464 -13.72 32.93 13.11
CA ASP A 464 -13.26 32.31 14.34
C ASP A 464 -11.79 32.66 14.59
N ASP A 465 -11.55 33.26 15.76
CA ASP A 465 -10.25 33.80 16.16
C ASP A 465 -9.15 32.72 16.19
N GLN A 466 -9.52 31.45 16.40
CA GLN A 466 -8.55 30.35 16.45
C GLN A 466 -7.82 30.11 15.12
N TYR A 467 -8.37 30.62 14.00
CA TYR A 467 -7.79 30.43 12.67
C TYR A 467 -7.03 31.64 12.13
N GLN A 468 -7.02 32.79 12.83
CA GLN A 468 -6.47 34.02 12.26
C GLN A 468 -4.96 33.91 11.96
N GLU A 469 -4.21 33.26 12.85
CA GLU A 469 -2.76 33.06 12.66
C GLU A 469 -2.47 32.20 11.42
N ILE A 470 -3.17 31.08 11.26
CA ILE A 470 -2.96 30.18 10.11
C ILE A 470 -3.47 30.77 8.80
N LEU A 471 -4.57 31.52 8.83
CA LEU A 471 -5.10 32.23 7.66
C LEU A 471 -4.11 33.30 7.17
N LYS A 472 -3.49 34.04 8.10
CA LYS A 472 -2.43 35.00 7.79
C LYS A 472 -1.17 34.31 7.27
N ALA A 473 -0.76 33.20 7.89
CA ALA A 473 0.43 32.46 7.48
C ALA A 473 0.30 31.80 6.09
N THR A 474 -0.92 31.57 5.63
CA THR A 474 -1.23 30.96 4.32
C THR A 474 -1.69 31.96 3.27
N GLU A 475 -1.70 33.26 3.60
CA GLU A 475 -2.12 34.32 2.69
C GLU A 475 -1.16 34.41 1.48
N GLY A 476 -1.73 34.46 0.29
CA GLY A 476 -0.97 34.58 -0.98
C GLY A 476 -0.41 33.26 -1.53
N PHE A 477 -0.58 32.14 -0.84
CA PHE A 477 -0.24 30.83 -1.41
C PHE A 477 -1.23 30.42 -2.52
N GLY A 478 -0.68 29.86 -3.60
CA GLY A 478 -1.48 29.28 -4.69
C GLY A 478 -2.02 27.89 -4.35
N ARG A 479 -2.82 27.32 -5.25
CA ARG A 479 -3.44 25.99 -5.11
C ARG A 479 -2.47 24.84 -5.41
N VAL A 480 -1.24 24.91 -4.90
CA VAL A 480 -0.20 23.89 -5.07
C VAL A 480 0.12 23.27 -3.72
N ILE A 481 -0.14 21.97 -3.58
CA ILE A 481 0.00 21.23 -2.33
C ILE A 481 1.10 20.17 -2.50
N GLY A 482 2.22 20.38 -1.81
CA GLY A 482 3.28 19.39 -1.67
C GLY A 482 3.06 18.53 -0.42
N VAL A 483 2.77 17.25 -0.61
CA VAL A 483 2.61 16.26 0.47
C VAL A 483 3.60 15.11 0.30
N SER A 484 3.90 14.40 1.39
CA SER A 484 4.88 13.31 1.39
C SER A 484 4.34 11.97 0.86
N LYS A 485 3.02 11.88 0.69
CA LYS A 485 2.32 10.70 0.16
C LYS A 485 1.44 11.13 -1.02
N CYS A 486 1.12 10.20 -1.90
CA CYS A 486 0.07 10.42 -2.89
C CYS A 486 -1.26 10.72 -2.20
N CYS A 487 -2.04 11.60 -2.80
CA CYS A 487 -3.37 11.96 -2.32
C CYS A 487 -4.28 10.73 -2.28
N CYS A 488 -5.02 10.52 -1.19
CA CYS A 488 -6.02 9.47 -1.17
C CYS A 488 -7.22 9.82 -2.09
N PRO A 489 -8.01 8.84 -2.56
CA PRO A 489 -9.18 9.09 -3.41
C PRO A 489 -10.19 10.07 -2.78
N ILE A 490 -10.35 10.02 -1.45
CA ILE A 490 -11.26 10.91 -0.72
C ILE A 490 -10.77 12.35 -0.82
N CYS A 491 -9.51 12.60 -0.49
CA CYS A 491 -8.92 13.93 -0.61
C CYS A 491 -8.94 14.42 -2.06
N GLN A 492 -8.66 13.54 -3.03
CA GLN A 492 -8.69 13.93 -4.44
C GLN A 492 -10.07 14.41 -4.87
N HIS A 493 -11.12 13.67 -4.48
CA HIS A 493 -12.49 14.08 -4.77
C HIS A 493 -12.84 15.39 -4.06
N PHE A 494 -12.46 15.54 -2.79
CA PHE A 494 -12.65 16.78 -2.04
C PHE A 494 -11.97 17.99 -2.70
N LEU A 495 -10.72 17.85 -3.16
CA LEU A 495 -10.00 18.88 -3.92
C LEU A 495 -10.71 19.23 -5.24
N SER A 496 -11.28 18.23 -5.93
CA SER A 496 -12.05 18.46 -7.16
C SER A 496 -13.32 19.27 -6.90
N LEU A 497 -14.01 19.01 -5.78
CA LEU A 497 -15.21 19.74 -5.38
C LEU A 497 -14.89 21.17 -4.95
N LEU A 498 -13.82 21.38 -4.19
CA LEU A 498 -13.34 22.72 -3.83
C LEU A 498 -12.91 23.53 -5.06
N SER A 499 -12.48 22.87 -6.14
CA SER A 499 -12.04 23.58 -7.33
C SER A 499 -13.19 24.29 -8.06
N ASN A 500 -14.44 23.82 -7.97
CA ASN A 500 -15.69 24.47 -8.47
C ASN A 500 -15.56 25.43 -9.69
N ASN A 501 -14.93 24.98 -10.79
CA ASN A 501 -14.61 25.74 -12.02
C ASN A 501 -13.49 26.80 -11.93
N ASP A 502 -12.90 27.02 -10.77
CA ASP A 502 -11.63 27.72 -10.61
C ASP A 502 -10.45 26.84 -11.07
N GLU A 503 -9.22 27.33 -10.86
CA GLU A 503 -8.00 26.56 -11.07
C GLU A 503 -7.96 25.31 -10.17
N PRO A 504 -7.61 24.13 -10.73
CA PRO A 504 -7.54 22.89 -9.97
C PRO A 504 -6.39 22.91 -8.96
N PHE A 505 -6.58 22.22 -7.84
CA PHE A 505 -5.48 21.95 -6.92
C PHE A 505 -4.43 21.03 -7.56
N ILE A 506 -3.18 21.46 -7.52
CA ILE A 506 -2.03 20.67 -8.00
C ILE A 506 -1.49 19.86 -6.82
N VAL A 507 -1.52 18.53 -6.95
CA VAL A 507 -0.95 17.55 -6.01
C VAL A 507 0.01 16.61 -6.73
N GLN A 508 0.87 15.90 -5.99
CA GLN A 508 1.87 14.98 -6.55
C GLN A 508 1.26 13.82 -7.37
N GLY A 509 0.04 13.43 -7.04
CA GLY A 509 -0.67 12.29 -7.63
C GLY A 509 -1.66 11.71 -6.63
N PHE A 510 -2.26 10.58 -6.96
CA PHE A 510 -3.20 9.89 -6.08
C PHE A 510 -3.00 8.37 -6.11
N HIS A 511 -3.34 7.72 -5.00
CA HIS A 511 -3.40 6.26 -4.92
C HIS A 511 -4.85 5.78 -5.06
N ASN A 512 -5.06 4.49 -5.34
CA ASN A 512 -6.38 3.90 -5.53
C ASN A 512 -7.02 3.33 -4.26
N THR A 513 -6.27 3.26 -3.15
CA THR A 513 -6.79 2.75 -1.88
C THR A 513 -7.58 3.82 -1.14
N VAL A 514 -8.82 3.54 -0.77
CA VAL A 514 -9.57 4.40 0.15
C VAL A 514 -9.09 4.11 1.58
N SER A 515 -8.64 5.14 2.30
CA SER A 515 -8.23 5.06 3.70
C SER A 515 -9.16 5.90 4.57
N ALA A 516 -9.28 5.52 5.85
CA ALA A 516 -10.11 6.26 6.79
C ALA A 516 -9.56 7.70 6.94
N CYS A 517 -10.40 8.68 6.64
CA CYS A 517 -10.07 10.09 6.82
C CYS A 517 -11.32 10.89 7.17
N THR A 518 -11.11 12.02 7.84
CA THR A 518 -12.19 12.96 8.16
C THR A 518 -12.03 14.23 7.33
N LEU A 519 -13.16 14.87 7.02
CA LEU A 519 -13.18 16.17 6.39
C LEU A 519 -12.89 17.26 7.43
N PRO A 520 -12.37 18.42 7.01
CA PRO A 520 -12.30 19.58 7.89
C PRO A 520 -13.70 19.92 8.42
N ILE A 521 -13.84 20.20 9.72
CA ILE A 521 -15.14 20.55 10.33
C ILE A 521 -15.77 21.83 9.76
N TRP A 522 -14.96 22.65 9.08
CA TRP A 522 -15.37 23.86 8.36
C TRP A 522 -15.61 23.61 6.86
N ALA A 523 -15.65 22.36 6.42
CA ALA A 523 -16.01 22.02 5.05
C ALA A 523 -17.43 22.51 4.75
N PRO A 524 -17.68 23.11 3.57
CA PRO A 524 -19.01 23.55 3.20
C PRO A 524 -20.00 22.38 3.13
N ALA A 525 -21.22 22.57 3.62
CA ALA A 525 -22.22 21.51 3.74
C ALA A 525 -22.54 20.80 2.41
N ASP A 526 -22.65 21.54 1.31
CA ASP A 526 -22.86 20.99 -0.03
C ASP A 526 -21.69 20.13 -0.53
N ILE A 527 -20.45 20.44 -0.12
CA ILE A 527 -19.29 19.59 -0.40
C ILE A 527 -19.39 18.31 0.41
N VAL A 528 -19.74 18.39 1.70
CA VAL A 528 -19.96 17.21 2.55
C VAL A 528 -21.06 16.32 1.98
N ASP A 529 -22.18 16.91 1.53
CA ASP A 529 -23.28 16.19 0.88
C ASP A 529 -22.80 15.48 -0.40
N SER A 530 -22.02 16.16 -1.24
CA SER A 530 -21.46 15.56 -2.45
C SER A 530 -20.48 14.43 -2.14
N MET A 531 -19.65 14.58 -1.10
CA MET A 531 -18.73 13.54 -0.63
C MET A 531 -19.52 12.30 -0.15
N ASN A 532 -20.56 12.51 0.66
CA ASN A 532 -21.45 11.44 1.13
C ASN A 532 -22.16 10.74 -0.03
N GLN A 533 -22.62 11.48 -1.03
CA GLN A 533 -23.21 10.88 -2.23
C GLN A 533 -22.22 10.01 -3.00
N THR A 534 -21.01 10.50 -3.27
CA THR A 534 -20.00 9.76 -4.04
C THR A 534 -19.53 8.51 -3.30
N PHE A 535 -19.05 8.65 -2.06
CA PHE A 535 -18.50 7.51 -1.30
C PHE A 535 -19.58 6.61 -0.72
N GLY A 536 -20.76 7.15 -0.43
CA GLY A 536 -21.94 6.35 -0.08
C GLY A 536 -22.39 5.44 -1.21
N ARG A 537 -22.31 5.88 -2.48
CA ARG A 537 -22.62 5.00 -3.63
C ARG A 537 -21.61 3.88 -3.77
N LEU A 538 -20.31 4.19 -3.62
CA LEU A 538 -19.27 3.17 -3.62
C LEU A 538 -19.48 2.13 -2.52
N LEU A 539 -19.73 2.58 -1.28
CA LEU A 539 -20.02 1.70 -0.16
C LEU A 539 -21.28 0.86 -0.42
N ARG A 540 -22.35 1.45 -0.97
CA ARG A 540 -23.56 0.73 -1.36
C ARG A 540 -23.26 -0.39 -2.34
N SER A 541 -22.56 -0.11 -3.43
CA SER A 541 -22.19 -1.10 -4.44
C SER A 541 -21.46 -2.28 -3.80
N GLU A 542 -20.47 -2.02 -2.92
CA GLU A 542 -19.73 -3.08 -2.24
C GLU A 542 -20.60 -3.88 -1.26
N LEU A 543 -21.51 -3.23 -0.54
CA LEU A 543 -22.46 -3.92 0.35
C LEU A 543 -23.45 -4.81 -0.43
N VAL A 544 -23.92 -4.36 -1.60
CA VAL A 544 -24.80 -5.15 -2.47
C VAL A 544 -24.05 -6.38 -3.01
N LYS A 545 -22.84 -6.20 -3.54
CA LYS A 545 -22.00 -7.34 -3.98
C LYS A 545 -21.74 -8.33 -2.86
N LEU A 546 -21.52 -7.83 -1.65
CA LEU A 546 -21.35 -8.67 -0.46
C LEU A 546 -22.61 -9.49 -0.18
N MET A 547 -23.80 -8.86 -0.20
CA MET A 547 -25.08 -9.55 -0.03
C MET A 547 -25.26 -10.67 -1.05
N GLU A 548 -25.05 -10.38 -2.34
CA GLU A 548 -25.21 -11.35 -3.41
C GLU A 548 -24.26 -12.54 -3.23
N THR A 549 -22.98 -12.27 -2.92
CA THR A 549 -21.97 -13.29 -2.68
C THR A 549 -22.35 -14.23 -1.53
N PHE A 550 -22.95 -13.70 -0.46
CA PHE A 550 -23.41 -14.50 0.68
C PHE A 550 -24.67 -15.31 0.35
N GLN A 551 -25.63 -14.73 -0.38
CA GLN A 551 -26.85 -15.46 -0.79
C GLN A 551 -26.53 -16.65 -1.71
N PHE A 552 -25.54 -16.53 -2.59
CA PHE A 552 -25.11 -17.64 -3.44
C PHE A 552 -24.49 -18.81 -2.64
N LYS A 553 -23.80 -18.52 -1.52
CA LYS A 553 -23.23 -19.58 -0.65
C LYS A 553 -24.32 -20.41 0.02
N ASP A 554 -25.38 -19.78 0.52
CA ASP A 554 -26.50 -20.50 1.15
C ASP A 554 -27.23 -21.41 0.16
N GLN A 555 -27.44 -20.93 -1.08
CA GLN A 555 -28.09 -21.73 -2.13
C GLN A 555 -27.24 -22.92 -2.56
N THR A 556 -25.92 -22.74 -2.70
CA THR A 556 -25.01 -23.82 -3.12
C THR A 556 -24.84 -24.88 -2.03
N GLN A 557 -24.82 -24.51 -0.75
CA GLN A 557 -24.86 -25.49 0.35
C GLN A 557 -26.17 -26.27 0.38
N SER A 558 -27.31 -25.58 0.18
CA SER A 558 -28.63 -26.23 0.10
C SER A 558 -28.75 -27.20 -1.08
N MET A 559 -28.17 -26.86 -2.24
CA MET A 559 -28.15 -27.75 -3.41
C MET A 559 -27.12 -28.89 -3.31
N GLY A 560 -25.96 -28.65 -2.68
CA GLY A 560 -24.92 -29.66 -2.46
C GLY A 560 -25.39 -30.81 -1.57
N LEU A 561 -26.24 -30.53 -0.57
CA LEU A 561 -26.87 -31.55 0.27
C LEU A 561 -27.99 -32.33 -0.43
N ARG A 562 -28.63 -31.77 -1.48
CA ARG A 562 -29.63 -32.51 -2.28
C ARG A 562 -29.04 -33.37 -3.38
N ARG A 563 -27.85 -33.04 -3.90
CA ARG A 563 -27.17 -33.83 -4.96
C ARG A 563 -26.46 -35.08 -4.47
N LEU A 564 -26.30 -35.29 -3.16
CA LEU A 564 -25.80 -36.56 -2.60
C LEU A 564 -26.90 -37.62 -2.38
N SER A 565 -28.13 -37.39 -2.88
CA SER A 565 -29.25 -38.34 -2.78
C SER A 565 -29.96 -38.64 -4.11
N ILE A 566 -29.40 -38.26 -5.26
CA ILE A 566 -29.99 -38.60 -6.57
C ILE A 566 -28.90 -39.20 -7.46
N ASP A 567 -29.22 -40.38 -7.98
CA ASP A 567 -28.41 -41.29 -8.78
C ASP A 567 -27.57 -40.66 -9.88
N VAL A 568 -26.44 -41.34 -10.10
CA VAL A 568 -25.52 -41.22 -11.23
C VAL A 568 -26.28 -41.36 -12.55
N GLY A 569 -26.50 -40.24 -13.22
CA GLY A 569 -27.00 -40.15 -14.59
C GLY A 569 -26.08 -39.27 -15.42
N ILE A 570 -25.24 -39.93 -16.22
CA ILE A 570 -24.34 -39.36 -17.23
C ILE A 570 -25.12 -38.41 -18.15
N ILE A 571 -24.64 -37.18 -18.37
CA ILE A 571 -24.60 -36.49 -19.67
C ILE A 571 -23.55 -35.37 -19.59
N SER A 572 -22.55 -35.52 -20.45
CA SER A 572 -21.61 -34.49 -20.91
C SER A 572 -22.28 -33.71 -22.04
N GLN A 573 -22.17 -32.37 -22.07
CA GLN A 573 -21.81 -31.59 -23.26
C GLN A 573 -21.84 -30.06 -23.03
N ASP A 574 -20.71 -29.45 -23.42
CA ASP A 574 -20.54 -28.22 -24.21
C ASP A 574 -21.24 -26.93 -23.78
N PHE A 575 -20.46 -25.97 -23.27
CA PHE A 575 -20.68 -24.53 -23.46
C PHE A 575 -19.35 -23.76 -23.33
N GLU A 576 -18.61 -23.70 -24.44
CA GLU A 576 -17.62 -22.65 -24.72
C GLU A 576 -18.23 -21.69 -25.77
N ASP A 577 -17.74 -20.45 -25.74
CA ASP A 577 -17.90 -19.37 -26.73
C ASP A 577 -19.21 -18.58 -26.81
N SER A 578 -19.24 -17.44 -26.12
CA SER A 578 -19.57 -16.14 -26.73
C SER A 578 -19.40 -15.00 -25.72
N TYR A 579 -19.14 -13.79 -26.26
CA TYR A 579 -19.05 -12.48 -25.61
C TYR A 579 -17.64 -11.97 -25.28
N PHE A 580 -17.00 -11.35 -26.27
CA PHE A 580 -16.42 -10.00 -26.12
C PHE A 580 -16.33 -9.34 -27.51
N ASP A 581 -17.26 -8.43 -27.78
CA ASP A 581 -17.18 -7.37 -28.80
C ASP A 581 -17.86 -6.13 -28.18
N ILE A 582 -17.06 -5.24 -27.58
CA ILE A 582 -17.35 -3.80 -27.39
C ILE A 582 -16.02 -3.06 -27.48
#